data_AF-H2Y0A1-F1
#
_entry.id   AF-H2Y0A1-F1
#
_cell.length_a   1.000
_cell.length_b   1.000
_cell.length_c   1.000
_cell.angle_alpha   90.00
_cell.angle_beta   90.00
_cell.angle_gamma   90.00
#
_symmetry.space_group_name_H-M   'P 1'
#
loop_
_entity.id
_entity.type
_entity.pdbx_description
1 polymer ?
#
loop_
_entity_poly.entity_id
_entity_poly.type
_entity_poly.pdbx_seq_one_letter_code
_entity_poly.pdbx_strand_id
1 'polypeptide(L)'
;MILSMDCNKIATSIETEVLKIRDSKQWTKLPSQKGVEISFTDSPSFDGHCYKFSCIIEAPCEVVYGVLKPPPTTDERLRWDKSINGYQPLVTIDEVFMAL
;
A
#
# COMPACT_ATOMS: atom_id res chain seq x y z
N MET A 1 -27.33 5.48 -4.50
CA MET A 1 -26.54 6.13 -5.57
C MET A 1 -25.17 6.43 -5.00
N ILE A 2 -24.19 5.56 -5.23
CA ILE A 2 -22.80 5.88 -4.94
C ILE A 2 -22.38 6.78 -6.10
N LEU A 3 -22.09 8.05 -5.78
CA LEU A 3 -21.49 9.02 -6.70
C LEU A 3 -20.38 8.31 -7.46
N SER A 4 -20.39 8.36 -8.79
CA SER A 4 -19.27 7.86 -9.60
C SER A 4 -18.07 8.79 -9.39
N MET A 5 -17.46 8.72 -8.20
CA MET A 5 -16.07 9.08 -8.03
C MET A 5 -15.32 8.24 -9.05
N ASP A 6 -14.60 8.90 -9.94
CA ASP A 6 -13.74 8.23 -10.90
C ASP A 6 -12.56 7.67 -10.09
N CYS A 7 -12.75 6.48 -9.55
CA CYS A 7 -11.78 5.81 -8.69
C CYS A 7 -10.44 5.64 -9.41
N ASN A 8 -10.43 5.58 -10.74
CA ASN A 8 -9.21 5.55 -11.54
C ASN A 8 -8.46 6.89 -11.45
N LYS A 9 -9.15 8.03 -11.60
CA LYS A 9 -8.52 9.35 -11.38
C LYS A 9 -7.95 9.49 -9.97
N ILE A 10 -8.65 8.99 -8.97
CA ILE A 10 -8.19 9.04 -7.57
C ILE A 10 -6.96 8.16 -7.39
N ALA A 11 -6.97 6.93 -7.90
CA ALA A 11 -5.83 6.03 -7.86
C ALA A 11 -4.58 6.64 -8.51
N THR A 12 -4.73 7.24 -9.70
CA THR A 12 -3.63 7.94 -10.40
C THR A 12 -3.10 9.14 -9.62
N SER A 13 -3.98 9.91 -8.96
CA SER A 13 -3.56 11.02 -8.10
C SER A 13 -2.73 10.52 -6.91
N ILE A 14 -3.22 9.47 -6.23
CA ILE A 14 -2.53 8.86 -5.09
C ILE A 14 -1.16 8.32 -5.52
N GLU A 15 -1.08 7.60 -6.64
CA GLU A 15 0.17 7.10 -7.19
C GLU A 15 1.18 8.24 -7.40
N THR A 16 0.75 9.32 -8.05
CA THR A 16 1.58 10.50 -8.30
C THR A 16 2.10 11.12 -7.00
N GLU A 17 1.26 11.23 -5.97
CA GLU A 17 1.64 11.77 -4.67
C GLU A 17 2.63 10.85 -3.93
N VAL A 18 2.36 9.55 -3.91
CA VAL A 18 3.24 8.55 -3.29
C VAL A 18 4.62 8.56 -3.94
N LEU A 19 4.71 8.67 -5.27
CA LEU A 19 5.99 8.76 -5.99
C LEU A 19 6.75 10.04 -5.63
N LYS A 20 6.07 11.19 -5.54
CA LYS A 20 6.69 12.46 -5.11
C LYS A 20 7.24 12.36 -3.69
N ILE A 21 6.50 11.77 -2.76
CA ILE A 21 6.93 11.59 -1.35
C ILE A 21 8.12 10.63 -1.30
N ARG A 22 8.04 9.48 -2.00
CA ARG A 22 9.12 8.48 -2.09
C ARG A 22 10.45 9.12 -2.51
N ASP A 23 10.40 9.98 -3.52
CA ASP A 23 11.57 10.62 -4.13
C ASP A 23 12.01 11.90 -3.38
N SER A 24 11.38 12.22 -2.24
CA SER A 24 11.83 13.29 -1.35
C SER A 24 13.28 13.07 -0.92
N LYS A 25 14.04 14.17 -0.84
CA LYS A 25 15.44 14.16 -0.38
C LYS A 25 15.57 14.19 1.15
N GLN A 26 14.47 14.41 1.87
CA GLN A 26 14.46 14.70 3.31
C GLN A 26 13.92 13.52 4.12
N TRP A 27 14.56 12.36 4.00
CA TRP A 27 14.25 11.19 4.82
C TRP A 27 15.16 11.12 6.04
N THR A 28 14.57 11.18 7.23
CA THR A 28 15.27 10.99 8.51
C THR A 28 15.22 9.51 8.87
N LYS A 29 16.38 8.90 9.10
CA LYS A 29 16.48 7.49 9.50
C LYS A 29 16.13 7.31 10.97
N LEU A 30 15.38 6.25 11.27
CA LEU A 30 15.13 5.75 12.62
C LEU A 30 16.01 4.53 12.89
N PRO A 31 16.19 4.12 14.16
CA PRO A 31 16.87 2.87 14.49
C PRO A 31 16.24 1.69 13.75
N SER A 32 17.05 0.94 13.03
CA SER A 32 16.60 -0.28 12.33
C SER A 32 16.29 -1.38 13.34
N GLN A 33 15.34 -2.24 12.98
CA GLN A 33 14.99 -3.41 13.79
C GLN A 33 14.87 -4.64 12.90
N LYS A 34 15.53 -5.73 13.29
CA LYS A 34 15.40 -7.06 12.64
C LYS A 34 15.58 -7.02 11.11
N GLY A 35 16.55 -6.25 10.62
CA GLY A 35 16.82 -6.12 9.17
C GLY A 35 15.83 -5.21 8.41
N VAL A 36 14.94 -4.52 9.11
CA VAL A 36 14.05 -3.51 8.54
C VAL A 36 14.64 -2.12 8.80
N GLU A 37 14.94 -1.41 7.72
CA GLU A 37 15.26 0.01 7.74
C GLU A 37 13.98 0.82 7.80
N ILE A 38 13.95 1.82 8.68
CA ILE A 38 12.79 2.68 8.89
C ILE A 38 13.26 4.13 8.72
N SER A 39 12.49 4.92 7.97
CA SER A 39 12.74 6.34 7.81
C SER A 39 11.42 7.11 7.76
N PHE A 40 11.46 8.40 8.06
CA PHE A 40 10.29 9.26 7.99
C PHE A 40 10.60 10.60 7.33
N THR A 41 9.55 11.26 6.86
CA THR A 41 9.54 12.64 6.36
C THR A 41 8.22 13.28 6.78
N ASP A 42 8.09 14.59 6.66
CA ASP A 42 6.83 15.27 7.01
C ASP A 42 5.73 14.94 6.01
N SER A 43 4.53 14.70 6.53
CA SER A 43 3.37 14.39 5.70
C SER A 43 2.87 15.66 4.99
N PRO A 44 2.65 15.63 3.66
CA PRO A 44 2.05 16.76 2.97
C PRO A 44 0.53 16.86 3.20
N SER A 45 -0.09 15.83 3.79
CA SER A 45 -1.55 15.67 3.84
C SER A 45 -2.15 15.86 5.24
N PHE A 46 -1.35 15.80 6.30
CA PHE A 46 -1.79 15.97 7.69
C PHE A 46 -0.63 16.36 8.61
N ASP A 47 -0.94 16.88 9.79
CA ASP A 47 0.06 17.19 10.82
C ASP A 47 0.65 15.90 11.41
N GLY A 48 1.80 15.49 10.89
CA GLY A 48 2.47 14.25 11.25
C GLY A 48 3.50 13.82 10.20
N HIS A 49 3.83 12.52 10.20
CA HIS A 49 4.90 11.99 9.35
C HIS A 49 4.43 10.92 8.39
N CYS A 50 5.05 10.88 7.21
CA CYS A 50 5.02 9.74 6.31
C CYS A 50 6.20 8.82 6.63
N TYR A 51 5.94 7.51 6.72
CA TYR A 51 6.94 6.50 7.04
C TYR A 51 7.27 5.65 5.82
N LYS A 52 8.55 5.31 5.68
CA LYS A 52 9.08 4.37 4.67
C LYS A 52 9.83 3.26 5.37
N PHE A 53 9.45 2.03 5.03
CA PHE A 53 10.09 0.80 5.49
C PHE A 53 10.81 0.14 4.32
N SER A 54 11.99 -0.42 4.55
CA SER A 54 12.74 -1.14 3.54
C SER A 54 13.41 -2.35 4.17
N CYS A 55 13.30 -3.50 3.51
CA CYS A 55 13.93 -4.75 3.93
C CYS A 55 14.25 -5.58 2.70
N ILE A 56 15.17 -6.53 2.85
CA ILE A 56 15.49 -7.51 1.81
C ILE A 56 14.68 -8.76 2.10
N ILE A 57 13.98 -9.27 1.08
CA ILE A 57 13.26 -10.54 1.13
C ILE A 57 13.90 -11.46 0.10
N GLU A 58 14.34 -12.63 0.55
CA GLU A 58 14.94 -13.66 -0.30
C GLU A 58 13.87 -14.46 -1.06
N ALA A 59 13.14 -13.78 -1.95
CA ALA A 59 12.12 -14.39 -2.80
C ALA A 59 11.97 -13.63 -4.14
N PRO A 60 11.42 -14.26 -5.19
CA PRO A 60 11.08 -13.55 -6.43
C PRO A 60 10.11 -12.39 -6.17
N CYS A 61 10.28 -11.30 -6.92
CA CYS A 61 9.47 -10.09 -6.78
C CYS A 61 7.96 -10.37 -6.91
N GLU A 62 7.57 -11.26 -7.81
CA GLU A 62 6.18 -11.62 -8.09
C GLU A 62 5.51 -12.30 -6.89
N VAL A 63 6.28 -13.11 -6.15
CA VAL A 63 5.82 -13.78 -4.93
C VAL A 63 5.58 -12.75 -3.83
N VAL A 64 6.53 -11.82 -3.65
CA VAL A 64 6.41 -10.74 -2.65
C VAL A 64 5.24 -9.82 -2.99
N TYR A 65 5.15 -9.38 -4.25
CA TYR A 65 4.08 -8.50 -4.72
C TYR A 65 2.70 -9.15 -4.59
N GLY A 66 2.59 -10.45 -4.88
CA GLY A 66 1.34 -11.21 -4.75
C GLY A 66 0.78 -11.21 -3.33
N VAL A 67 1.63 -11.20 -2.30
CA VAL A 67 1.23 -11.13 -0.88
C VAL A 67 0.77 -9.72 -0.48
N LEU A 68 1.32 -8.68 -1.12
CA LEU A 68 0.99 -7.27 -0.84
C LEU A 68 -0.31 -6.82 -1.52
N LYS A 69 -0.66 -7.42 -2.66
CA LYS A 69 -1.93 -7.13 -3.34
C LYS A 69 -3.09 -7.50 -2.40
N PRO A 70 -4.10 -6.63 -2.22
CA PRO A 70 -5.30 -6.98 -1.47
C PRO A 70 -5.92 -8.29 -2.03
N PRO A 71 -5.99 -9.37 -1.24
CA PRO A 71 -6.49 -10.65 -1.73
C PRO A 71 -8.02 -10.64 -1.86
N PRO A 72 -8.61 -11.58 -2.63
CA PRO A 72 -10.05 -11.68 -2.78
C PRO A 72 -10.74 -12.25 -1.53
N THR A 73 -9.99 -12.85 -0.60
CA THR A 73 -10.55 -13.49 0.60
C THR A 73 -9.96 -12.92 1.89
N THR A 74 -10.78 -12.91 2.94
CA THR A 74 -10.39 -12.56 4.31
C THR A 74 -9.26 -13.45 4.83
N ASP A 75 -9.38 -14.76 4.63
CA ASP A 75 -8.43 -15.73 5.15
C ASP A 75 -7.02 -15.51 4.63
N GLU A 76 -6.86 -15.18 3.35
CA GLU A 76 -5.54 -14.92 2.76
C GLU A 76 -4.86 -13.70 3.38
N ARG A 77 -5.59 -12.60 3.62
CA ARG A 77 -5.00 -11.42 4.26
C ARG A 77 -4.62 -11.70 5.72
N LEU A 78 -5.54 -12.28 6.49
CA LEU A 78 -5.35 -12.51 7.93
C LEU A 78 -4.38 -13.66 8.22
N ARG A 79 -4.11 -14.54 7.25
CA ARG A 79 -3.13 -15.62 7.38
C ARG A 79 -1.73 -15.08 7.68
N TRP A 80 -1.31 -14.01 7.02
CA TRP A 80 0.04 -13.48 7.15
C TRP A 80 0.10 -12.16 7.93
N ASP A 81 -0.88 -11.27 7.78
CA ASP A 81 -0.87 -9.95 8.40
C ASP A 81 -1.52 -9.99 9.79
N LYS A 82 -0.70 -10.21 10.82
CA LYS A 82 -1.15 -10.28 12.22
C LYS A 82 -1.46 -8.92 12.84
N SER A 83 -1.21 -7.83 12.13
CA SER A 83 -1.54 -6.48 12.61
C SER A 83 -3.01 -6.10 12.35
N ILE A 84 -3.73 -6.91 11.55
CA ILE A 84 -5.09 -6.64 11.11
C ILE A 84 -6.07 -7.62 11.76
N ASN A 85 -7.18 -7.09 12.27
CA ASN A 85 -8.23 -7.89 12.94
C ASN A 85 -9.42 -8.24 12.02
N GLY A 86 -9.53 -7.59 10.86
CA GLY A 86 -10.63 -7.81 9.92
C GLY A 86 -10.28 -7.31 8.53
N TYR A 87 -10.72 -8.05 7.52
CA TYR A 87 -10.54 -7.70 6.11
C TYR A 87 -11.76 -8.16 5.32
N GLN A 88 -12.33 -7.28 4.49
CA GLN A 88 -13.43 -7.62 3.60
C GLN A 88 -13.26 -6.81 2.31
N PRO A 89 -13.00 -7.46 1.16
CA PRO A 89 -13.02 -6.77 -0.12
C PRO A 89 -14.47 -6.38 -0.45
N LEU A 90 -14.67 -5.15 -0.87
CA LEU A 90 -16.01 -4.61 -1.17
C LEU A 90 -16.32 -4.70 -2.66
N VAL A 91 -15.49 -4.07 -3.49
CA VAL A 91 -15.68 -3.96 -4.94
C VAL A 91 -14.30 -3.95 -5.61
N THR A 92 -14.17 -4.68 -6.72
CA THR A 92 -13.04 -4.57 -7.65
C THR A 92 -13.44 -3.63 -8.78
N ILE A 93 -12.60 -2.63 -9.07
CA ILE A 93 -12.95 -1.54 -10.01
C ILE A 93 -12.36 -1.79 -11.42
N ASP A 94 -11.41 -2.72 -11.57
CA ASP A 94 -10.67 -2.97 -12.81
C ASP A 94 -10.92 -4.33 -13.48
N GLU A 95 -11.83 -5.17 -12.96
CA GLU A 95 -12.32 -6.30 -13.75
C GLU A 95 -13.37 -5.75 -14.72
N VAL A 96 -12.94 -5.59 -15.98
CA VAL A 96 -13.83 -5.38 -17.13
C VAL A 96 -15.06 -6.25 -16.91
N PHE A 97 -16.22 -5.60 -16.82
CA PHE A 97 -17.54 -6.23 -16.81
C PHE A 97 -17.72 -6.94 -18.16
N MET A 98 -17.04 -8.08 -18.37
CA MET A 98 -17.31 -9.01 -19.46
C MET A 98 -18.53 -9.83 -19.06
N ALA A 99 -19.67 -9.15 -18.92
CA ALA A 99 -20.96 -9.81 -19.00
C ALA A 99 -21.23 -10.08 -20.48
N LEU A 100 -20.92 -11.31 -20.89
CA LEU A 100 -21.61 -11.98 -22.00
C LEU A 100 -23.06 -12.28 -21.60
#